data_AF-A0A4Q6E0B9-F1
#
_entry.id   AF-A0A4Q6E0B9-F1
#
_cell.length_a   1.000
_cell.length_b   1.000
_cell.length_c   1.000
_cell.angle_alpha   90.00
_cell.angle_beta   90.00
_cell.angle_gamma   90.00
#
_symmetry.space_group_name_H-M   'P 1'
#
loop_
_entity.id
_entity.type
_entity.pdbx_description
1 polymer ?
#
loop_
_entity_poly.entity_id
_entity_poly.type
_entity_poly.pdbx_seq_one_letter_code
_entity_poly.pdbx_strand_id
1 'polypeptide(L)' 'MSNNQHPTYEETIVALATPTGTGAIGIIRLSGTDAITIANSVFKG' A
#
# COMPACT_ATOMS: atom_id res chain seq x y z
N MET A 1 -22.83 -27.08 10.49
CA MET A 1 -22.68 -25.81 9.74
C MET A 1 -21.55 -25.03 10.39
N SER A 2 -20.31 -25.18 9.91
CA SER A 2 -19.16 -24.45 10.48
C SER A 2 -19.09 -23.06 9.85
N ASN A 3 -19.09 -22.03 10.69
CA ASN A 3 -19.03 -20.64 10.26
C ASN A 3 -17.59 -20.30 9.85
N ASN A 4 -17.31 -20.15 8.54
CA ASN A 4 -16.02 -19.69 8.03
C ASN A 4 -15.88 -18.18 8.23
N GLN A 5 -15.65 -17.74 9.47
CA GLN A 5 -15.31 -16.35 9.75
C GLN A 5 -13.83 -16.15 9.43
N HIS A 6 -13.54 -15.70 8.21
CA HIS A 6 -12.22 -15.20 7.86
C HIS A 6 -12.11 -13.77 8.42
N PRO A 7 -11.23 -13.49 9.39
CA PRO A 7 -11.03 -12.12 9.85
C PRO A 7 -10.55 -11.26 8.67
N THR A 8 -11.26 -10.17 8.39
CA THR A 8 -10.84 -9.16 7.41
C THR A 8 -9.90 -8.19 8.12
N TYR A 9 -8.62 -8.51 8.15
CA TYR A 9 -7.59 -7.56 8.54
C TYR A 9 -7.30 -6.63 7.35
N GLU A 10 -7.70 -5.37 7.44
CA GLU A 10 -7.34 -4.34 6.45
C GLU A 10 -5.96 -3.77 6.78
N GLU A 11 -4.91 -4.56 6.51
CA GLU A 11 -3.54 -4.08 6.63
C GLU A 11 -3.19 -3.14 5.47
N THR A 12 -2.32 -2.17 5.73
CA THR A 12 -1.81 -1.31 4.67
C THR A 12 -0.75 -2.03 3.85
N ILE A 13 -1.03 -2.21 2.55
CA ILE A 13 -0.14 -2.87 1.59
C ILE A 13 0.61 -1.86 0.73
N VAL A 14 1.72 -2.30 0.12
CA VAL A 14 2.52 -1.50 -0.81
C VAL A 14 3.01 -2.32 -2.00
N ALA A 15 3.06 -1.71 -3.18
CA ALA A 15 3.62 -2.35 -4.38
C ALA A 15 4.20 -1.31 -5.35
N LEU A 16 5.07 -1.77 -6.25
CA LEU A 16 5.43 -1.03 -7.46
C LEU A 16 4.18 -0.92 -8.36
N ALA A 17 3.82 0.30 -8.75
CA ALA A 17 2.72 0.57 -9.66
C ALA A 17 3.18 0.83 -11.10
N THR A 18 4.49 0.84 -11.34
CA THR A 18 5.13 0.95 -12.65
C THR A 18 6.06 -0.25 -12.90
N PRO A 19 6.33 -0.61 -14.16
CA PRO A 19 7.30 -1.66 -14.50
C PRO A 19 8.69 -1.39 -13.90
N THR A 20 9.46 -2.46 -13.72
CA THR A 20 10.87 -2.36 -13.33
C THR A 20 11.71 -1.83 -14.49
N GLY A 21 12.77 -1.08 -14.18
CA GLY A 21 13.70 -0.53 -15.16
C GLY A 21 13.90 0.97 -15.02
N THR A 22 14.53 1.56 -16.04
CA THR A 22 14.87 2.99 -16.06
C THR A 22 13.79 3.78 -16.77
N GLY A 23 13.35 4.88 -16.16
CA GLY A 23 12.38 5.80 -16.74
C GLY A 23 12.42 7.15 -16.03
N ALA A 24 11.64 8.12 -16.52
CA ALA A 24 11.60 9.46 -15.92
C ALA A 24 10.94 9.48 -14.54
N ILE A 25 9.93 8.63 -14.33
CA ILE A 25 9.13 8.58 -13.10
C ILE A 25 8.88 7.11 -12.75
N GLY A 26 8.99 6.78 -11.46
CA GLY A 26 8.50 5.53 -10.87
C GLY A 26 7.40 5.81 -9.86
N ILE A 27 6.46 4.88 -9.71
CA ILE A 27 5.34 5.02 -8.75
C ILE A 27 5.35 3.83 -7.79
N ILE A 28 5.32 4.13 -6.50
CA ILE A 28 5.03 3.19 -5.42
C ILE A 28 3.63 3.50 -4.91
N ARG A 29 2.72 2.51 -4.92
CA ARG A 29 1.34 2.67 -4.44
C ARG A 29 1.19 2.04 -3.08
N LEU A 30 0.63 2.79 -2.13
CA LEU A 30 0.15 2.28 -0.85
C LEU A 30 -1.38 2.17 -0.90
N SER A 31 -1.95 1.18 -0.22
CA SER A 31 -3.40 0.99 -0.10
C SER A 31 -3.75 0.44 1.27
N GLY A 32 -4.69 1.06 1.96
CA GLY A 32 -5.10 0.68 3.32
C GLY A 32 -5.32 1.91 4.20
N THR A 33 -5.81 1.67 5.40
CA THR A 33 -6.21 2.69 6.37
C THR A 33 -5.07 3.64 6.77
N ASP A 34 -3.83 3.16 6.80
CA ASP A 34 -2.66 3.94 7.24
C ASP A 34 -1.83 4.51 6.08
N ALA A 35 -2.27 4.35 4.82
CA ALA A 35 -1.48 4.71 3.64
C ALA A 35 -0.99 6.17 3.66
N ILE A 36 -1.87 7.11 4.02
CA ILE A 36 -1.53 8.54 4.08
C ILE A 36 -0.65 8.85 5.30
N THR A 37 -0.93 8.25 6.46
CA THR A 37 -0.09 8.38 7.66
C THR A 37 1.35 7.96 7.38
N ILE A 38 1.53 6.81 6.72
CA ILE A 38 2.85 6.31 6.33
C ILE A 38 3.52 7.29 5.34
N ALA A 39 2.82 7.72 4.30
CA ALA A 39 3.36 8.67 3.32
C ALA A 39 3.82 9.99 3.97
N ASN A 40 3.02 10.55 4.87
CA ASN A 40 3.32 11.80 5.58
C ASN A 40 4.49 11.67 6.58
N SER A 41 4.77 10.46 7.08
CA SER A 41 5.90 10.25 7.99
C SER A 41 7.26 10.48 7.32
N VAL A 42 7.34 10.20 6.01
CA VAL A 42 8.57 10.31 5.20
C VAL A 42 8.58 11.53 4.29
N PHE A 43 7.42 12.00 3.82
CA PHE A 43 7.31 13.20 3.00
C PHE A 43 7.61 14.46 3.84
N LYS A 44 8.42 15.37 3.30
CA LYS A 44 8.87 16.62 3.97
C LYS A 44 8.55 17.89 3.18
N GLY A 45 7.76 17.77 2.11
CA GLY A 45 7.37 18.88 1.24
C GLY A 45 6.21 19.69 1.78
#